data_AF-A0A1A5D7L6-F1
#
_entry.id   AF-A0A1A5D7L6-F1
#
_cell.length_a   1.000
_cell.length_b   1.000
_cell.length_c   1.000
_cell.angle_alpha   90.00
_cell.angle_beta   90.00
_cell.angle_gamma   90.00
#
_symmetry.space_group_name_H-M   'P 1'
#
loop_
_entity.id
_entity.type
_entity.pdbx_description
1 polymer ?
#
loop_
_entity_poly.entity_id
_entity_poly.type
_entity_poly.pdbx_seq_one_letter_code
_entity_poly.pdbx_strand_id
1 'polypeptide(L)'
;MFTTYRSDDVHLQPKASRAYLWPYVEQEFIWPWFYLQIVRCEGNEAFRGIMMIHHAEDLKAIIDEQSPLAWLEQVQVVTPPHINGQSRWLMEPLEAIHVIDDKTGSEDVLYILSNGSSYSIHLKQQPQEYVVVQTLFSAKRDLRS
;
A
#
# COMPACT_ATOMS: atom_id res chain seq x y z
N MET A 1 -7.26 -1.08 -8.12
CA MET A 1 -8.35 -0.11 -8.39
C MET A 1 -9.67 -0.56 -7.75
N PHE A 2 -10.39 0.36 -7.10
CA PHE A 2 -11.71 0.09 -6.56
C PHE A 2 -12.79 0.67 -7.45
N THR A 3 -13.91 -0.02 -7.52
CA THR A 3 -15.12 0.46 -8.18
C THR A 3 -16.15 0.83 -7.13
N THR A 4 -16.74 2.01 -7.33
CA THR A 4 -17.82 2.53 -6.50
C THR A 4 -19.00 2.89 -7.39
N TYR A 5 -20.20 2.74 -6.85
CA TYR A 5 -21.43 3.01 -7.59
C TYR A 5 -22.09 4.27 -7.03
N ARG A 6 -22.43 5.20 -7.90
CA ARG A 6 -23.03 6.49 -7.50
C ARG A 6 -24.41 6.33 -6.87
N SER A 7 -25.14 5.26 -7.21
CA SER A 7 -26.42 4.89 -6.59
C SER A 7 -26.32 4.65 -5.09
N ASP A 8 -25.14 4.31 -4.60
CA ASP A 8 -24.90 3.84 -3.23
C ASP A 8 -24.22 4.88 -2.36
N ASP A 9 -24.09 6.12 -2.86
CA ASP A 9 -23.52 7.23 -2.11
C ASP A 9 -24.39 7.59 -0.90
N VAL A 10 -23.81 7.46 0.29
CA VAL A 10 -24.46 7.75 1.56
C VAL A 10 -24.37 9.24 1.86
N HIS A 11 -25.53 9.88 1.84
CA HIS A 11 -25.66 11.29 2.21
C HIS A 11 -25.70 11.43 3.74
N LEU A 12 -24.53 11.58 4.37
CA LEU A 12 -24.50 12.11 5.74
C LEU A 12 -24.83 13.60 5.71
N GLN A 13 -25.64 14.08 6.66
CA GLN A 13 -26.08 15.48 6.70
C GLN A 13 -24.89 16.44 6.56
N PRO A 14 -24.99 17.45 5.68
CA PRO A 14 -23.84 18.26 5.28
C PRO A 14 -23.52 19.24 6.39
N LYS A 15 -22.51 18.94 7.22
CA LYS A 15 -22.00 19.95 8.17
C LYS A 15 -20.53 20.31 8.03
N ALA A 16 -19.71 19.64 7.21
CA ALA A 16 -18.33 20.11 6.97
C ALA A 16 -17.57 19.48 5.80
N SER A 17 -17.95 18.28 5.33
CA SER A 17 -17.10 17.47 4.45
C SER A 17 -17.54 17.55 2.98
N ARG A 18 -16.58 17.76 2.06
CA ARG A 18 -16.76 17.54 0.61
C ARG A 18 -16.58 16.07 0.21
N ALA A 19 -16.38 15.16 1.16
CA ALA A 19 -16.20 13.74 0.88
C ALA A 19 -17.54 13.03 0.66
N TYR A 20 -17.58 12.19 -0.36
CA TYR A 20 -18.64 11.21 -0.59
C TYR A 20 -18.32 9.93 0.16
N LEU A 21 -19.35 9.21 0.61
CA LEU A 21 -19.18 8.02 1.42
C LEU A 21 -19.83 6.84 0.72
N TRP A 22 -19.03 5.81 0.47
CA TRP A 22 -19.52 4.57 -0.10
C TRP A 22 -19.58 3.49 1.00
N PRO A 23 -20.72 2.80 1.14
CA PRO A 23 -20.89 1.75 2.14
C PRO A 23 -20.10 0.49 1.78
N TYR A 24 -19.72 0.34 0.51
CA TYR A 24 -18.91 -0.75 0.00
C TYR A 24 -18.15 -0.31 -1.25
N VAL A 25 -17.07 -1.03 -1.55
CA VAL A 25 -16.24 -0.87 -2.75
C VAL A 25 -15.95 -2.25 -3.32
N GLU A 26 -15.87 -2.36 -4.65
CA GLU A 26 -15.46 -3.60 -5.32
C GLU A 26 -13.99 -3.54 -5.70
N GLN A 27 -13.24 -4.60 -5.40
CA GLN A 27 -11.86 -4.74 -5.84
C GLN A 27 -11.83 -5.47 -7.17
N GLU A 28 -11.54 -4.76 -8.27
CA GLU A 28 -11.60 -5.35 -9.62
C GLU A 28 -10.45 -6.33 -9.91
N PHE A 29 -9.29 -6.09 -9.29
CA PHE A 29 -8.06 -6.82 -9.59
C PHE A 29 -7.65 -7.68 -8.40
N ILE A 30 -7.42 -8.98 -8.65
CA ILE A 30 -6.84 -9.91 -7.69
C ILE A 30 -5.31 -9.72 -7.66
N TRP A 31 -4.87 -8.53 -7.28
CA TRP A 31 -3.47 -8.09 -7.19
C TRP A 31 -3.18 -7.57 -5.78
N PRO A 32 -1.92 -7.30 -5.40
CA PRO A 32 -1.60 -6.71 -4.11
C PRO A 32 -2.22 -5.33 -3.94
N TRP A 33 -2.58 -4.99 -2.71
CA TRP A 33 -3.07 -3.67 -2.31
C TRP A 33 -2.38 -3.21 -1.04
N PHE A 34 -2.30 -1.90 -0.83
CA PHE A 34 -1.67 -1.35 0.36
C PHE A 34 -2.71 -0.73 1.27
N TYR A 35 -2.62 -1.07 2.55
CA TYR A 35 -3.33 -0.41 3.63
C TYR A 35 -2.37 0.53 4.34
N LEU A 36 -2.63 1.83 4.19
CA LEU A 36 -1.80 2.90 4.75
C LEU A 36 -2.52 3.53 5.93
N GLN A 37 -1.86 3.57 7.09
CA GLN A 37 -2.31 4.38 8.21
C GLN A 37 -1.59 5.73 8.13
N ILE A 38 -2.35 6.78 7.86
CA ILE A 38 -1.85 8.15 7.74
C ILE A 38 -2.33 8.95 8.95
N VAL A 39 -1.39 9.52 9.68
CA VAL A 39 -1.67 10.50 10.74
C VAL A 39 -1.76 11.89 10.13
N ARG A 40 -2.75 12.68 10.57
CA ARG A 40 -2.91 14.10 10.22
C ARG A 40 -3.14 14.91 11.49
N CYS A 41 -2.38 15.98 11.66
CA CYS A 41 -2.52 16.88 12.79
C CYS A 41 -3.38 18.09 12.42
N GLU A 42 -4.36 18.40 13.27
CA GLU A 42 -5.15 19.62 13.20
C GLU A 42 -5.16 20.27 14.59
N GLY A 43 -4.46 21.41 14.72
CA GLY A 43 -4.21 22.03 16.02
C GLY A 43 -3.38 21.12 16.93
N ASN A 44 -3.92 20.78 18.10
CA ASN A 44 -3.29 19.89 19.08
C ASN A 44 -3.76 18.44 18.97
N GLU A 45 -4.60 18.11 17.99
CA GLU A 45 -5.17 16.77 17.81
C GLU A 45 -4.51 16.07 16.62
N ALA A 46 -4.34 14.75 16.74
CA ALA A 46 -3.81 13.90 15.68
C ALA A 46 -4.84 12.82 15.34
N PHE A 47 -5.23 12.77 14.07
CA PHE A 47 -6.23 11.84 13.53
C PHE A 47 -5.55 10.79 12.67
N ARG A 48 -5.94 9.52 12.85
CA ARG A 48 -5.48 8.40 12.04
C ARG A 48 -6.55 8.04 11.03
N GLY A 49 -6.22 8.14 9.75
CA GLY A 49 -7.07 7.69 8.66
C GLY A 49 -6.43 6.52 7.93
N ILE A 50 -7.27 5.62 7.41
CA ILE A 50 -6.81 4.54 6.54
C ILE A 50 -6.99 4.98 5.08
N MET A 51 -5.94 4.83 4.29
CA MET A 51 -5.97 4.99 2.84
C MET A 51 -5.59 3.68 2.19
N MET A 52 -6.40 3.24 1.23
CA MET A 52 -6.15 2.03 0.48
C MET A 52 -5.73 2.40 -0.94
N ILE A 53 -4.55 1.94 -1.37
CA ILE A 53 -4.00 2.24 -2.69
C ILE A 53 -3.58 0.96 -3.41
N HIS A 54 -3.45 1.04 -4.73
CA HIS A 54 -3.16 -0.12 -5.58
C HIS A 54 -1.70 -0.16 -6.04
N HIS A 55 -1.10 0.98 -6.41
CA HIS A 55 0.24 1.00 -6.99
C HIS A 55 1.32 1.36 -5.95
N ALA A 56 2.48 0.72 -6.05
CA ALA A 56 3.62 1.04 -5.18
C ALA A 56 4.18 2.44 -5.45
N GLU A 57 4.02 2.94 -6.68
CA GLU A 57 4.38 4.30 -7.09
C GLU A 57 3.50 5.34 -6.39
N ASP A 58 2.22 5.05 -6.15
CA ASP A 58 1.33 5.93 -5.38
C ASP A 58 1.83 6.03 -3.92
N LEU A 59 2.34 4.93 -3.36
CA LEU A 59 2.95 4.94 -2.03
C LEU A 59 4.17 5.85 -2.01
N LYS A 60 5.04 5.77 -3.02
CA LYS A 60 6.21 6.65 -3.17
C LYS A 60 5.81 8.12 -3.21
N ALA A 61 4.76 8.46 -3.96
CA ALA A 61 4.25 9.83 -4.01
C ALA A 61 3.75 10.31 -2.64
N ILE A 62 3.01 9.48 -1.91
CA ILE A 62 2.55 9.80 -0.54
C ILE A 62 3.74 9.98 0.42
N ILE A 63 4.79 9.18 0.30
CA ILE A 63 6.03 9.31 1.09
C ILE A 63 6.71 10.66 0.82
N ASP A 64 6.78 11.06 -0.45
CA ASP A 64 7.41 12.31 -0.87
C ASP A 64 6.64 13.54 -0.39
N GLU A 65 5.33 13.41 -0.15
CA GLU A 65 4.44 14.46 0.37
C GLU A 65 4.39 14.54 1.91
N GLN A 66 5.08 13.64 2.63
CA GLN A 66 5.06 13.65 4.09
C GLN A 66 5.57 14.97 4.68
N SER A 67 4.93 15.41 5.76
CA SER A 67 5.24 16.64 6.46
C SER A 67 5.15 16.45 7.99
N PRO A 68 5.55 17.45 8.80
CA PRO A 68 5.30 17.41 10.25
C PRO A 68 3.82 17.34 10.63
N LEU A 69 2.91 17.72 9.72
CA LEU A 69 1.46 17.72 9.96
C LEU A 69 0.77 16.49 9.37
N ALA A 70 1.43 15.70 8.52
CA ALA A 70 0.86 14.49 7.95
C ALA A 70 1.94 13.48 7.58
N TRP A 71 1.83 12.25 8.09
CA TRP A 71 2.84 11.19 7.85
C TRP A 71 2.22 9.80 7.86
N LEU A 72 2.95 8.84 7.28
CA LEU A 72 2.67 7.42 7.32
C LEU A 72 3.18 6.84 8.65
N GLU A 73 2.26 6.23 9.39
CA GLU A 73 2.56 5.52 10.63
C GLU A 73 2.72 4.02 10.38
N GLN A 74 1.92 3.46 9.47
CA GLN A 74 1.97 2.03 9.11
C GLN A 74 1.67 1.80 7.64
N VAL A 75 2.32 0.80 7.06
CA VAL A 75 2.05 0.28 5.71
C VAL A 75 1.91 -1.24 5.81
N GLN A 76 0.78 -1.75 5.35
CA GLN A 76 0.51 -3.18 5.21
C GLN A 76 0.31 -3.49 3.74
N VAL A 77 0.74 -4.66 3.28
CA VAL A 77 0.37 -5.19 1.97
C VAL A 77 -0.68 -6.30 2.13
N VAL A 78 -1.72 -6.24 1.32
CA VAL A 78 -2.80 -7.21 1.24
C VAL A 78 -2.59 -8.04 -0.02
N THR A 79 -2.28 -9.32 0.16
CA THR A 79 -1.88 -10.20 -0.94
C THR A 79 -2.89 -11.33 -1.14
N PRO A 80 -3.21 -11.69 -2.40
CA PRO A 80 -4.06 -12.83 -2.71
C PRO A 80 -3.33 -14.17 -2.54
N PRO A 81 -4.08 -15.28 -2.38
CA PRO A 81 -3.54 -16.65 -2.25
C PRO A 81 -2.43 -17.02 -3.23
N HIS A 82 -2.58 -16.65 -4.51
CA HIS A 82 -1.64 -17.04 -5.56
C HIS A 82 -0.32 -16.25 -5.53
N ILE A 83 -0.25 -15.16 -4.76
CA ILE A 83 0.98 -14.36 -4.57
C ILE A 83 1.67 -14.75 -3.26
N ASN A 84 0.91 -14.91 -2.18
CA ASN A 84 1.47 -15.24 -0.87
C ASN A 84 1.72 -16.74 -0.63
N GLY A 85 1.25 -17.60 -1.55
CA GLY A 85 1.39 -19.06 -1.46
C GLY A 85 0.51 -19.70 -0.37
N GLN A 86 -0.45 -18.97 0.18
CA GLN A 86 -1.38 -19.44 1.21
C GLN A 86 -2.76 -19.74 0.60
N SER A 87 -3.66 -20.33 1.39
CA SER A 87 -5.04 -20.63 0.97
C SER A 87 -6.02 -19.46 1.10
N ARG A 88 -5.55 -18.29 1.54
CA ARG A 88 -6.39 -17.11 1.83
C ARG A 88 -5.64 -15.81 1.56
N TRP A 89 -6.40 -14.72 1.51
CA TRP A 89 -5.82 -13.38 1.56
C TRP A 89 -5.11 -13.15 2.88
N LEU A 90 -3.97 -12.48 2.82
CA LEU A 90 -3.22 -12.03 3.99
C LEU A 90 -3.04 -10.52 3.94
N MET A 91 -3.03 -9.90 5.12
CA MET A 91 -2.63 -8.51 5.33
C MET A 91 -1.42 -8.55 6.25
N GLU A 92 -0.27 -8.10 5.74
CA GLU A 92 1.01 -8.26 6.42
C GLU A 92 1.81 -6.95 6.45
N PRO A 93 2.54 -6.66 7.55
CA PRO A 93 3.34 -5.45 7.65
C PRO A 93 4.45 -5.45 6.61
N LEU A 94 4.56 -4.34 5.89
CA LEU A 94 5.55 -4.18 4.85
C LEU A 94 6.84 -3.59 5.43
N GLU A 95 7.97 -4.21 5.12
CA GLU A 95 9.29 -3.74 5.52
C GLU A 95 9.93 -2.89 4.41
N ALA A 96 9.81 -3.33 3.16
CA ALA A 96 10.35 -2.59 2.01
C ALA A 96 9.64 -2.96 0.70
N ILE A 97 9.75 -2.04 -0.27
CA ILE A 97 9.44 -2.30 -1.68
C ILE A 97 10.64 -1.90 -2.52
N HIS A 98 11.10 -2.82 -3.36
CA HIS A 98 12.18 -2.59 -4.31
C HIS A 98 11.72 -2.82 -5.74
N VAL A 99 12.18 -1.99 -6.66
CA VAL A 99 12.25 -2.33 -8.08
C VAL A 99 13.56 -3.07 -8.28
N ILE A 100 13.47 -4.27 -8.84
CA ILE A 100 14.60 -5.17 -9.06
C ILE A 100 14.72 -5.48 -10.55
N ASP A 101 15.96 -5.65 -11.03
CA ASP A 101 16.24 -6.22 -12.35
C ASP A 101 16.69 -7.67 -12.15
N ASP A 102 16.05 -8.60 -12.88
CA ASP A 102 16.31 -10.03 -12.81
C ASP A 102 17.57 -10.50 -13.58
N LYS A 103 18.46 -9.58 -13.96
CA LYS A 103 19.67 -9.81 -14.78
C LYS A 103 19.38 -10.34 -16.19
N THR A 104 18.12 -10.63 -16.52
CA THR A 104 17.66 -10.86 -17.89
C THR A 104 17.19 -9.56 -18.55
N GLY A 105 17.22 -8.45 -17.80
CA GLY A 105 16.81 -7.12 -18.24
C GLY A 105 15.32 -6.85 -18.05
N SER A 106 14.63 -7.66 -17.24
CA SER A 106 13.22 -7.42 -16.87
C SER A 106 13.14 -6.86 -15.46
N GLU A 107 12.45 -5.73 -15.32
CA GLU A 107 12.16 -5.16 -14.01
C GLU A 107 10.94 -5.84 -13.37
N ASP A 108 11.01 -6.06 -12.05
CA ASP A 108 9.89 -6.52 -11.23
C ASP A 108 9.87 -5.77 -9.88
N VAL A 109 8.75 -5.87 -9.16
CA VAL A 109 8.58 -5.28 -7.84
C VAL A 109 8.67 -6.39 -6.79
N LEU A 110 9.62 -6.23 -5.87
CA LEU A 110 9.85 -7.11 -4.73
C LEU A 110 9.29 -6.46 -3.46
N TYR A 111 8.33 -7.14 -2.84
CA TYR A 111 7.79 -6.83 -1.53
C TYR A 111 8.55 -7.61 -0.46
N ILE A 112 9.07 -6.93 0.55
CA ILE A 112 9.70 -7.56 1.71
C ILE A 112 8.83 -7.28 2.93
N LEU A 113 8.45 -8.33 3.65
CA LEU A 113 7.59 -8.24 4.83
C LEU A 113 8.42 -8.22 6.12
N SER A 114 7.86 -7.67 7.19
CA SER A 114 8.53 -7.63 8.49
C SER A 114 8.72 -9.01 9.14
N ASN A 115 8.00 -10.05 8.66
CA ASN A 115 8.22 -11.45 9.08
C ASN A 115 9.37 -12.15 8.32
N GLY A 116 10.06 -11.44 7.41
CA GLY A 116 11.14 -11.97 6.59
C GLY A 116 10.70 -12.63 5.28
N SER A 117 9.40 -12.77 5.04
CA SER A 117 8.87 -13.26 3.76
C SER A 117 9.05 -12.20 2.67
N SER A 118 9.12 -12.64 1.42
CA SER A 118 9.10 -11.74 0.28
C SER A 118 8.32 -12.30 -0.90
N TYR A 119 7.69 -11.40 -1.64
CA TYR A 119 6.86 -11.72 -2.80
C TYR A 119 7.28 -10.87 -3.97
N SER A 120 7.25 -11.45 -5.17
CA SER A 120 7.26 -10.70 -6.42
C SER A 120 6.12 -11.23 -7.28
N ILE A 121 5.59 -10.37 -8.17
CA ILE A 121 4.36 -10.72 -8.87
C ILE A 121 4.66 -11.45 -10.18
N HIS A 122 5.74 -11.08 -10.87
CA HIS A 122 6.10 -11.69 -12.14
C HIS A 122 7.07 -12.87 -11.98
N LEU A 123 7.93 -12.83 -10.99
CA LEU A 123 8.88 -13.92 -10.70
C LEU A 123 8.22 -14.97 -9.81
N LYS A 124 7.70 -16.03 -10.44
CA LYS A 124 7.11 -17.20 -9.75
C LYS A 124 8.08 -17.90 -8.79
N GLN A 125 9.38 -17.66 -8.94
CA GLN A 125 10.43 -18.12 -8.05
C GLN A 125 11.26 -16.92 -7.65
N GLN A 126 11.63 -16.83 -6.37
CA GLN A 126 12.52 -15.75 -5.93
C GLN A 126 13.80 -15.78 -6.78
N PRO A 127 14.16 -14.68 -7.43
CA PRO A 127 15.39 -14.61 -8.19
C PRO A 127 16.56 -14.92 -7.25
N GLN A 128 17.36 -15.95 -7.57
CA GLN A 128 18.55 -16.30 -6.78
C GLN A 128 19.55 -15.14 -6.75
N GLU A 129 19.56 -14.33 -7.81
CA GLU A 129 20.35 -13.12 -7.93
C GLU A 129 19.52 -12.04 -8.61
N TYR A 130 19.46 -10.86 -8.01
CA TYR A 130 18.83 -9.67 -8.58
C TYR A 130 19.63 -8.44 -8.17
N VAL A 131 19.44 -7.33 -8.90
CA VAL A 131 19.99 -6.03 -8.52
C VAL A 131 18.83 -5.12 -8.13
N VAL A 132 18.94 -4.49 -6.96
CA VAL A 132 17.99 -3.44 -6.57
C VAL A 132 18.29 -2.20 -7.40
N VAL A 133 17.37 -1.85 -8.30
CA VAL A 133 17.44 -0.66 -9.14
C VAL A 133 16.96 0.56 -8.36
N GLN A 134 15.85 0.40 -7.63
CA GLN A 134 15.22 1.48 -6.86
C GLN A 134 14.57 0.94 -5.60
N THR A 135 14.55 1.74 -4.53
CA THR A 135 13.74 1.46 -3.33
C THR A 135 12.56 2.43 -3.29
N LEU A 136 11.35 1.90 -3.48
CA LEU A 136 10.12 2.70 -3.43
C LEU A 136 9.68 2.99 -2.00
N PHE A 137 9.90 2.04 -1.08
CA PHE A 137 9.55 2.17 0.33
C PHE A 137 10.53 1.42 1.23
N SER A 138 10.80 1.97 2.41
CA SER A 138 11.49 1.31 3.53
C SER A 138 10.88 1.75 4.85
N ALA A 139 10.38 0.80 5.64
CA ALA A 139 9.72 1.08 6.92
C ALA A 139 10.58 1.92 7.85
N LYS A 140 11.87 1.60 7.95
CA LYS A 140 12.86 2.32 8.77
C LYS A 140 13.04 3.79 8.35
N ARG A 141 12.97 4.08 7.06
CA ARG A 141 13.21 5.42 6.51
C ARG A 141 11.94 6.26 6.48
N ASP A 142 10.83 5.64 6.09
CA ASP A 142 9.65 6.33 5.60
C ASP A 142 8.53 6.40 6.65
N LEU A 143 8.48 5.48 7.62
CA LEU A 143 7.48 5.51 8.69
C LEU A 143 7.91 6.38 9.86
N ARG A 144 6.93 7.03 10.50
CA ARG A 144 7.14 7.79 11.74
C ARG A 144 6.11 7.38 12.78
N SER A 145 6.57 7.20 14.02
CA SER A 145 5.76 6.92 15.21
C SER A 145 5.30 8.20 15.90
#